data_AF-A0A2P4X9E0-F1
#
_entry.id   AF-A0A2P4X9E0-F1
#
_cell.length_a   1.000
_cell.length_b   1.000
_cell.length_c   1.000
_cell.angle_alpha   90.00
_cell.angle_beta   90.00
_cell.angle_gamma   90.00
#
_symmetry.space_group_name_H-M   'P 1'
#
loop_
_entity.id
_entity.type
_entity.pdbx_description
1 polymer ?
#
loop_
_entity_poly.entity_id
_entity_poly.type
_entity_poly.pdbx_seq_one_letter_code
_entity_poly.pdbx_strand_id
1 'polypeptide(L)'
;MSTLLTRLHVAPFQTLFESGSSVSKKQFDLGETASDTRSNKALDPNRLLQFLHGYSHVEALVKIATHGVEAQWSSIPSTRRPSPKNHGSCRRNLRAVTKNIREDQDCGQYTVVEADILYNRPSVICSPLGAAEKKGIDMTIDVSTIHDLSYRQGDSTNLSFKTDSVPTITHEPIPKIA
;
A
#
# COMPACT_ATOMS: atom_id res chain seq x y z
N MET A 1 21.06 -14.67 -5.77
CA MET A 1 20.11 -14.35 -4.69
C MET A 1 19.16 -13.28 -5.21
N SER A 2 17.89 -13.61 -5.42
CA SER A 2 16.89 -12.73 -6.03
C SER A 2 15.91 -12.29 -4.94
N THR A 3 16.10 -11.09 -4.40
CA THR A 3 15.16 -10.47 -3.45
C THR A 3 13.88 -10.12 -4.19
N LEU A 4 12.76 -10.72 -3.79
CA LEU A 4 11.45 -10.51 -4.38
C LEU A 4 10.71 -9.43 -3.61
N LEU A 5 10.67 -8.24 -4.18
CA LEU A 5 9.96 -7.10 -3.64
C LEU A 5 8.49 -7.17 -4.04
N THR A 6 7.65 -7.56 -3.09
CA THR A 6 6.21 -7.43 -3.24
C THR A 6 5.74 -6.34 -2.29
N ARG A 7 5.20 -5.26 -2.84
CA ARG A 7 4.30 -4.41 -2.06
C ARG A 7 3.08 -5.29 -1.78
N LEU A 8 2.96 -5.81 -0.56
CA LEU A 8 1.64 -6.19 -0.09
C LEU A 8 0.79 -4.92 -0.21
N HIS A 9 -0.27 -4.96 -1.02
CA HIS A 9 -1.34 -3.98 -0.94
C HIS A 9 -2.04 -4.20 0.41
N VAL A 10 -1.40 -3.70 1.46
CA VAL A 10 -2.07 -3.33 2.69
C VAL A 10 -2.25 -1.82 2.55
N ALA A 11 -3.47 -1.41 2.24
CA ALA A 11 -3.87 -0.03 2.35
C ALA A 11 -3.65 0.44 3.81
N PRO A 12 -3.44 1.75 4.03
CA PRO A 12 -2.54 2.29 5.04
C PRO A 12 -2.87 1.77 6.45
N PHE A 13 -1.84 1.33 7.17
CA PHE A 13 -1.92 0.71 8.49
C PHE A 13 -2.70 -0.61 8.51
N GLN A 14 -2.04 -1.72 8.23
CA GLN A 14 -2.40 -2.97 8.90
C GLN A 14 -1.12 -3.68 9.31
N THR A 15 -0.89 -3.63 10.62
CA THR A 15 -0.09 -4.63 11.32
C THR A 15 -0.57 -6.01 10.88
N LEU A 16 0.35 -6.88 10.44
CA LEU A 16 0.09 -8.30 10.23
C LEU A 16 -0.58 -8.87 11.49
N PHE A 17 -1.88 -9.18 11.42
CA PHE A 17 -2.55 -10.03 12.38
C PHE A 17 -2.67 -11.42 11.77
N GLU A 18 -1.78 -12.33 12.16
CA GLU A 18 -2.00 -13.76 12.01
C GLU A 18 -2.82 -14.26 13.18
N SER A 19 -3.91 -14.94 12.88
CA SER A 19 -4.55 -15.84 13.83
C SER A 19 -3.56 -16.99 14.12
N GLY A 20 -2.90 -16.94 15.28
CA GLY A 20 -2.44 -18.16 15.93
C GLY A 20 -0.93 -18.41 16.05
N SER A 21 -0.07 -17.39 16.06
CA SER A 21 1.26 -17.53 16.70
C SER A 21 1.78 -16.19 17.21
N SER A 22 2.13 -16.18 18.49
CA SER A 22 2.48 -15.03 19.32
C SER A 22 3.68 -14.26 18.77
N VAL A 23 3.44 -13.10 18.16
CA VAL A 23 4.48 -12.08 17.92
C VAL A 23 4.14 -10.87 18.78
N SER A 24 5.07 -10.53 19.67
CA SER A 24 4.96 -9.49 20.71
C SER A 24 4.34 -8.20 20.18
N LYS A 25 3.17 -7.84 20.70
CA LYS A 25 2.52 -6.54 20.50
C LYS A 25 3.49 -5.44 20.92
N LYS A 26 4.07 -4.71 19.95
CA LYS A 26 4.66 -3.40 20.24
C LYS A 26 3.50 -2.42 20.40
N GLN A 27 3.20 -2.10 21.65
CA GLN A 27 2.24 -1.10 22.06
C GLN A 27 2.87 0.27 21.76
N PHE A 28 2.32 1.04 20.83
CA PHE A 28 2.64 2.45 20.70
C PHE A 28 1.63 3.19 21.58
N ASP A 29 2.11 3.97 22.55
CA ASP A 29 1.28 4.66 23.55
C ASP A 29 0.40 5.76 22.91
N LEU A 30 -0.72 5.35 22.29
CA LEU A 30 -1.73 6.22 21.67
C LEU A 30 -3.08 6.18 22.42
N GLY A 31 -3.06 5.96 23.74
CA GLY A 31 -4.30 5.84 24.54
C GLY A 31 -5.05 4.52 24.32
N GLU A 32 -4.32 3.47 23.98
CA GLU A 32 -4.86 2.16 23.63
C GLU A 32 -5.40 1.41 24.86
N THR A 33 -6.52 0.71 24.68
CA THR A 33 -6.98 -0.32 25.62
C THR A 33 -6.76 -1.70 25.00
N ALA A 34 -6.61 -2.74 25.82
CA ALA A 34 -6.43 -4.12 25.34
C ALA A 34 -7.57 -4.61 24.43
N SER A 35 -8.74 -3.94 24.50
CA SER A 35 -9.94 -4.20 23.72
C SER A 35 -10.06 -3.42 22.41
N ASP A 36 -9.13 -2.51 22.10
CA ASP A 36 -9.21 -1.74 20.85
C ASP A 36 -8.86 -2.61 19.64
N THR A 37 -9.87 -2.96 18.83
CA THR A 37 -9.76 -3.81 17.65
C THR A 37 -9.57 -3.02 16.35
N ARG A 38 -9.49 -1.68 16.42
CA ARG A 38 -9.40 -0.86 15.21
C ARG A 38 -8.09 -1.10 14.48
N SER A 39 -8.19 -1.15 13.16
CA SER A 39 -7.01 -1.34 12.31
C SER A 39 -6.09 -0.11 12.35
N ASN A 40 -6.65 1.08 12.13
CA ASN A 40 -5.90 2.32 12.14
C ASN A 40 -5.96 2.98 13.52
N LYS A 41 -5.00 2.63 14.36
CA LYS A 41 -4.91 3.13 15.74
C LYS A 41 -4.56 4.62 15.83
N ALA A 42 -4.02 5.21 14.77
CA ALA A 42 -3.67 6.63 14.74
C ALA A 42 -4.88 7.54 14.49
N LEU A 43 -5.98 7.00 13.95
CA LEU A 43 -7.20 7.76 13.65
C LEU A 43 -8.29 7.43 14.66
N ASP A 44 -8.84 8.43 15.36
CA ASP A 44 -9.98 8.27 16.27
C ASP A 44 -11.31 8.62 15.57
N PRO A 45 -12.20 7.63 15.33
CA PRO A 45 -13.50 7.83 14.70
C PRO A 45 -14.36 8.91 15.37
N ASN A 46 -14.34 8.99 16.71
CA ASN A 46 -15.16 9.96 17.44
C ASN A 46 -14.65 11.38 17.22
N ARG A 47 -13.32 11.56 17.24
CA ARG A 47 -12.69 12.85 16.90
C ARG A 47 -12.97 13.23 15.45
N LEU A 48 -12.93 12.29 14.51
CA LEU A 48 -13.24 12.58 13.11
C LEU A 48 -14.68 13.10 12.96
N LEU A 49 -15.66 12.45 13.60
CA LEU A 49 -17.06 12.92 13.59
C LEU A 49 -17.20 14.32 14.19
N GLN A 50 -16.50 14.60 15.30
CA GLN A 50 -16.59 15.88 15.98
C GLN A 50 -15.96 17.03 15.18
N PHE A 51 -14.75 16.82 14.62
CA PHE A 51 -14.00 17.88 13.95
C PHE A 51 -14.36 18.07 12.48
N LEU A 52 -14.88 17.03 11.81
CA LEU A 52 -15.24 17.08 10.39
C LEU A 52 -16.76 17.12 10.17
N HIS A 53 -17.51 17.64 11.13
CA HIS A 53 -18.95 17.82 11.00
C HIS A 53 -19.28 18.67 9.76
N GLY A 54 -20.13 18.13 8.88
CA GLY A 54 -20.50 18.76 7.61
C GLY A 54 -19.58 18.45 6.43
N TYR A 55 -18.46 17.74 6.64
CA TYR A 55 -17.63 17.24 5.55
C TYR A 55 -18.32 16.04 4.87
N SER A 56 -18.47 16.11 3.55
CA SER A 56 -19.23 15.13 2.74
C SER A 56 -18.75 13.68 2.87
N HIS A 57 -17.48 13.48 3.24
CA HIS A 57 -16.87 12.14 3.34
C HIS A 57 -16.48 11.75 4.76
N VAL A 58 -17.02 12.42 5.80
CA VAL A 58 -16.70 12.10 7.20
C VAL A 58 -17.00 10.63 7.54
N GLU A 59 -18.13 10.09 7.07
CA GLU A 59 -18.50 8.69 7.26
C GLU A 59 -17.49 7.72 6.63
N ALA A 60 -16.95 8.07 5.46
CA ALA A 60 -15.91 7.26 4.81
C ALA A 60 -14.61 7.27 5.62
N LEU A 61 -14.21 8.43 6.17
CA LEU A 61 -13.03 8.54 7.04
C LEU A 61 -13.20 7.77 8.35
N VAL A 62 -14.40 7.82 8.95
CA VAL A 62 -14.77 7.03 10.14
C VAL A 62 -14.70 5.54 9.84
N LYS A 63 -15.22 5.11 8.69
CA LYS A 63 -15.13 3.72 8.26
C LYS A 63 -13.68 3.28 8.09
N ILE A 64 -12.83 4.12 7.48
CA ILE A 64 -11.40 3.88 7.31
C ILE A 64 -10.66 3.81 8.66
N ALA A 65 -10.95 4.73 9.58
CA ALA A 65 -10.36 4.72 10.92
C ALA A 65 -10.72 3.46 11.72
N THR A 66 -11.94 2.95 11.52
CA THR A 66 -12.45 1.80 12.26
C THR A 66 -11.98 0.47 11.66
N HIS A 67 -12.11 0.30 10.34
CA HIS A 67 -11.94 -0.98 9.65
C HIS A 67 -10.71 -1.03 8.74
N GLY A 68 -10.04 0.10 8.53
CA GLY A 68 -9.03 0.26 7.48
C GLY A 68 -9.68 0.55 6.12
N VAL A 69 -8.84 0.64 5.08
CA VAL A 69 -9.32 0.85 3.70
C VAL A 69 -9.70 -0.51 3.10
N GLU A 70 -10.98 -0.66 2.79
CA GLU A 70 -11.54 -1.85 2.14
C GLU A 70 -11.76 -1.58 0.65
N ALA A 71 -10.86 -2.10 -0.19
CA ALA A 71 -11.05 -2.10 -1.64
C ALA A 71 -11.97 -3.25 -2.06
N GLN A 72 -12.90 -3.00 -2.99
CA GLN A 72 -13.65 -4.08 -3.63
C GLN A 72 -13.00 -4.51 -4.94
N TRP A 73 -13.12 -5.80 -5.22
CA TRP A 73 -12.55 -6.44 -6.40
C TRP A 73 -13.64 -7.17 -7.18
N SER A 74 -13.63 -7.07 -8.51
CA SER A 74 -14.54 -7.81 -9.39
C SER A 74 -14.12 -9.28 -9.51
N SER A 75 -12.82 -9.53 -9.42
CA SER A 75 -12.18 -10.83 -9.35
C SER A 75 -10.88 -10.69 -8.55
N ILE A 76 -10.36 -11.78 -8.00
CA ILE A 76 -9.03 -11.77 -7.40
C ILE A 76 -8.03 -12.13 -8.51
N PRO A 77 -7.04 -11.27 -8.84
CA PRO A 77 -6.03 -11.61 -9.82
C PRO A 77 -5.28 -12.88 -9.46
N SER A 78 -4.83 -13.64 -10.47
CA SER A 78 -4.18 -14.92 -10.22
C SER A 78 -2.85 -14.75 -9.48
N THR A 79 -2.67 -15.55 -8.43
CA THR A 79 -1.46 -15.52 -7.61
C THR A 79 -0.43 -16.42 -8.26
N ARG A 80 0.51 -15.82 -8.98
CA ARG A 80 1.53 -16.58 -9.71
C ARG A 80 2.86 -16.60 -8.97
N ARG A 81 3.51 -17.77 -9.02
CA ARG A 81 4.90 -17.99 -8.62
C ARG A 81 5.65 -18.65 -9.79
N PRO A 82 6.94 -18.35 -10.01
CA PRO A 82 7.68 -17.24 -9.38
C PRO A 82 7.09 -15.88 -9.80
N SER A 83 7.34 -14.85 -9.00
CA SER A 83 6.83 -13.51 -9.30
C SER A 83 7.40 -12.98 -10.61
N PRO A 84 6.70 -12.04 -11.29
CA PRO A 84 7.14 -11.56 -12.59
C PRO A 84 8.46 -10.81 -12.50
N LYS A 85 9.23 -10.81 -13.59
CA LYS A 85 10.48 -10.05 -13.66
C LYS A 85 10.17 -8.56 -13.69
N ASN A 86 10.96 -7.78 -12.95
CA ASN A 86 10.91 -6.32 -13.01
C ASN A 86 11.24 -5.81 -14.42
N HIS A 87 10.68 -4.66 -14.76
CA HIS A 87 10.91 -3.99 -16.04
C HIS A 87 12.39 -3.65 -16.24
N GLY A 88 12.79 -3.53 -17.51
CA GLY A 88 14.18 -3.20 -17.87
C GLY A 88 14.67 -1.89 -17.24
N SER A 89 13.78 -0.91 -17.10
CA SER A 89 14.08 0.38 -16.44
C SER A 89 14.46 0.21 -14.97
N CYS A 90 13.73 -0.63 -14.22
CA CYS A 90 14.05 -0.95 -12.83
C CYS A 90 15.37 -1.72 -12.71
N ARG A 91 15.56 -2.74 -13.55
CA ARG A 91 16.77 -3.58 -13.55
C ARG A 91 18.06 -2.82 -13.89
N ARG A 92 17.98 -1.75 -14.69
CA ARG A 92 19.14 -0.90 -15.00
C ARG A 92 19.50 0.07 -13.88
N ASN A 93 18.53 0.39 -13.00
CA ASN A 93 18.68 1.40 -11.95
C ASN A 93 18.61 0.79 -10.53
N LEU A 94 19.04 -0.46 -10.37
CA LEU A 94 18.88 -1.22 -9.12
C LEU A 94 19.45 -0.52 -7.88
N ARG A 95 20.55 0.23 -8.01
CA ARG A 95 21.15 0.95 -6.88
C ARG A 95 20.19 2.01 -6.32
N ALA A 96 19.68 2.88 -7.18
CA ALA A 96 18.73 3.92 -6.82
C ALA A 96 17.40 3.32 -6.33
N VAL A 97 16.88 2.30 -7.03
CA VAL A 97 15.67 1.59 -6.61
C VAL A 97 15.82 0.96 -5.22
N THR A 98 16.94 0.29 -4.95
CA THR A 98 17.19 -0.35 -3.64
C THR A 98 17.29 0.68 -2.53
N LYS A 99 17.95 1.81 -2.79
CA LYS A 99 18.02 2.94 -1.85
C LYS A 99 16.61 3.41 -1.50
N ASN A 100 15.78 3.71 -2.49
CA ASN A 100 14.44 4.25 -2.27
C ASN A 100 13.53 3.26 -1.54
N ILE A 101 13.63 1.97 -1.87
CA ILE A 101 12.91 0.91 -1.15
C ILE A 101 13.31 0.85 0.33
N ARG A 102 14.60 1.02 0.65
CA ARG A 102 15.06 1.05 2.04
C ARG A 102 14.52 2.27 2.78
N GLU A 103 14.59 3.45 2.16
CA GLU A 103 14.04 4.68 2.73
C GLU A 103 12.53 4.54 2.98
N ASP A 104 11.79 3.98 2.01
CA ASP A 104 10.36 3.72 2.14
C ASP A 104 10.05 2.60 3.17
N GLN A 105 10.93 1.62 3.34
CA GLN A 105 10.83 0.61 4.40
C GLN A 105 11.05 1.24 5.78
N ASP A 106 12.06 2.08 5.93
CA ASP A 106 12.36 2.81 7.17
C ASP A 106 11.20 3.76 7.54
N CYS A 107 10.50 4.30 6.54
CA CYS A 107 9.27 5.09 6.71
C CYS A 107 8.01 4.24 6.98
N GLY A 108 8.11 2.91 7.03
CA GLY A 108 6.99 1.99 7.24
C GLY A 108 6.04 1.85 6.04
N GLN A 109 6.42 2.32 4.85
CA GLN A 109 5.62 2.24 3.63
C GLN A 109 5.78 0.89 2.90
N TYR A 110 6.95 0.27 3.01
CA TYR A 110 7.19 -1.08 2.48
C TYR A 110 7.53 -2.08 3.58
N THR A 111 7.06 -3.31 3.40
CA THR A 111 7.60 -4.49 4.07
C THR A 111 8.39 -5.29 3.05
N VAL A 112 9.69 -5.46 3.29
CA VAL A 112 10.55 -6.31 2.45
C VAL A 112 10.56 -7.70 3.05
N VAL A 113 10.10 -8.69 2.28
CA VAL A 113 10.00 -10.09 2.70
C VAL A 113 10.93 -10.98 1.89
N GLU A 114 11.37 -12.08 2.48
CA GLU A 114 12.12 -13.10 1.75
C GLU A 114 11.23 -13.86 0.76
N ALA A 115 11.86 -14.39 -0.29
CA ALA A 115 11.16 -15.02 -1.41
C ALA A 115 10.41 -16.31 -1.03
N ASP A 116 10.92 -17.05 -0.05
CA ASP A 116 10.34 -18.25 0.51
C ASP A 116 9.08 -17.94 1.36
N ILE A 117 9.13 -16.87 2.17
CA ILE A 117 7.97 -16.35 2.89
C ILE A 117 6.87 -15.99 1.89
N LEU A 118 7.22 -15.29 0.80
CA LEU A 118 6.28 -14.95 -0.27
C LEU A 118 5.70 -16.18 -0.96
N TYR A 119 6.49 -17.24 -1.13
CA TYR A 119 6.04 -18.50 -1.75
C TYR A 119 4.93 -19.15 -0.92
N ASN A 120 5.01 -19.03 0.40
CA ASN A 120 4.02 -19.57 1.35
C ASN A 120 2.80 -18.65 1.55
N ARG A 121 2.69 -17.55 0.78
CA ARG A 121 1.59 -16.56 0.88
C ARG A 121 0.77 -16.55 -0.41
N PRO A 122 -0.15 -17.50 -0.61
CA PRO A 122 -0.92 -17.59 -1.85
C PRO A 122 -1.84 -16.38 -2.04
N SER A 123 -2.21 -15.64 -1.00
CA SER A 123 -3.04 -14.43 -1.14
C SER A 123 -2.29 -13.20 -1.67
N VAL A 124 -0.96 -13.27 -1.81
CA VAL A 124 -0.14 -12.12 -2.22
C VAL A 124 0.07 -12.12 -3.74
N ILE A 125 -0.44 -11.06 -4.37
CA ILE A 125 -0.31 -10.78 -5.80
C ILE A 125 0.99 -10.03 -6.04
N CYS A 126 1.71 -10.38 -7.11
CA CYS A 126 2.99 -9.75 -7.44
C CYS A 126 2.90 -9.04 -8.79
N SER A 127 3.26 -7.76 -8.80
CA SER A 127 3.41 -6.95 -10.01
C SER A 127 4.89 -6.58 -10.26
N PRO A 128 5.30 -6.36 -11.51
CA PRO A 128 6.64 -5.86 -11.83
C PRO A 128 6.85 -4.44 -11.29
N LEU A 129 8.10 -4.15 -10.92
CA LEU A 129 8.54 -2.78 -10.69
C LEU A 129 9.15 -2.17 -11.96
N GLY A 130 8.80 -0.92 -12.22
CA GLY A 130 9.44 0.01 -13.13
C GLY A 130 10.23 1.09 -12.38
N ALA A 131 11.08 1.80 -13.12
CA ALA A 131 11.72 3.02 -12.65
C ALA A 131 11.53 4.12 -13.68
N ALA A 132 11.27 5.34 -13.23
CA ALA A 132 11.15 6.54 -14.05
C ALA A 132 12.07 7.65 -13.54
N GLU A 133 12.42 8.57 -14.43
CA GLU A 133 13.25 9.73 -14.12
C GLU A 133 12.53 10.69 -13.18
N LYS A 134 13.27 11.23 -12.20
CA LYS A 134 12.83 12.40 -11.43
C LYS A 134 13.34 13.66 -12.14
N LYS A 135 12.48 14.68 -12.23
CA LYS A 135 12.81 15.92 -12.95
C LYS A 135 14.08 16.56 -12.35
N GLY A 136 15.12 16.69 -13.17
CA GLY A 136 16.38 17.33 -12.79
C GLY A 136 17.29 16.47 -11.90
N ILE A 137 17.02 15.17 -11.74
CA ILE A 137 17.88 14.26 -10.98
C ILE A 137 18.33 13.12 -11.88
N ASP A 138 19.64 12.85 -11.87
CA ASP A 138 20.21 11.73 -12.61
C ASP A 138 19.70 10.38 -12.06
N MET A 139 19.33 9.46 -12.96
CA MET A 139 18.75 8.16 -12.59
C MET A 139 19.67 7.27 -11.75
N THR A 140 20.99 7.48 -11.83
CA THR A 140 21.96 6.74 -11.00
C THR A 140 21.96 7.20 -9.54
N ILE A 141 21.43 8.41 -9.30
CA ILE A 141 21.28 9.03 -7.98
C ILE A 141 19.92 8.67 -7.40
N ASP A 142 18.85 8.88 -8.17
CA ASP A 142 17.48 8.71 -7.70
C ASP A 142 16.50 8.45 -8.85
N VAL A 143 15.46 7.67 -8.60
CA VAL A 143 14.40 7.33 -9.55
C VAL A 143 13.04 7.29 -8.85
N SER A 144 11.96 7.51 -9.59
CA SER A 144 10.62 7.18 -9.11
C SER A 144 10.35 5.70 -9.37
N THR A 145 10.25 4.90 -8.31
CA THR A 145 9.84 3.49 -8.42
C THR A 145 8.35 3.41 -8.72
N ILE A 146 7.97 2.66 -9.77
CA ILE A 146 6.60 2.54 -10.24
C ILE A 146 6.15 1.08 -10.09
N HIS A 147 4.99 0.86 -9.48
CA HIS A 147 4.33 -0.45 -9.47
C HIS A 147 3.49 -0.61 -10.74
N ASP A 148 3.79 -1.60 -11.56
CA ASP A 148 2.99 -1.90 -12.74
C ASP A 148 1.76 -2.73 -12.36
N LEU A 149 0.76 -2.06 -11.79
CA LEU A 149 -0.52 -2.68 -11.38
C LEU A 149 -1.42 -3.04 -12.57
N SER A 150 -1.03 -2.66 -13.79
CA SER A 150 -1.73 -3.02 -15.02
C SER A 150 -1.20 -4.32 -15.65
N TYR A 151 -0.07 -4.82 -15.16
CA TYR A 151 0.44 -6.14 -15.53
C TYR A 151 -0.27 -7.25 -14.75
N ARG A 152 -0.62 -8.38 -15.37
CA ARG A 152 -0.55 -8.68 -16.81
C ARG A 152 -1.85 -8.29 -17.49
N GLN A 153 -1.81 -8.07 -18.80
CA GLN A 153 -3.02 -7.84 -19.56
C GLN A 153 -4.04 -8.97 -19.34
N GLY A 154 -5.29 -8.59 -19.01
CA GLY A 154 -6.40 -9.51 -18.75
C GLY A 154 -6.45 -10.12 -17.35
N ASP A 155 -5.46 -9.88 -16.48
CA ASP A 155 -5.37 -10.45 -15.14
C ASP A 155 -4.47 -9.59 -14.25
N SER A 156 -4.86 -8.33 -14.06
CA SER A 156 -4.09 -7.32 -13.33
C SER A 156 -4.87 -6.74 -12.17
N THR A 157 -4.17 -6.23 -11.15
CA THR A 157 -4.77 -5.56 -10.00
C THR A 157 -5.69 -4.43 -10.42
N ASN A 158 -5.27 -3.60 -11.39
CA ASN A 158 -6.08 -2.50 -11.89
C ASN A 158 -7.34 -2.96 -12.63
N LEU A 159 -7.27 -4.07 -13.38
CA LEU A 159 -8.45 -4.62 -14.07
C LEU A 159 -9.49 -5.17 -13.08
N SER A 160 -9.00 -5.77 -11.99
CA SER A 160 -9.84 -6.35 -10.95
C SER A 160 -10.39 -5.32 -9.97
N PHE A 161 -9.79 -4.13 -9.87
CA PHE A 161 -10.21 -3.10 -8.93
C PHE A 161 -11.53 -2.44 -9.34
N LYS A 162 -12.48 -2.33 -8.40
CA LYS A 162 -13.74 -1.62 -8.61
C LYS A 162 -13.60 -0.15 -8.21
N THR A 163 -13.39 0.73 -9.17
CA THR A 163 -13.18 2.17 -8.92
C THR A 163 -14.37 2.85 -8.23
N ASP A 164 -15.58 2.38 -8.47
CA ASP A 164 -16.82 2.85 -7.82
C ASP A 164 -16.92 2.46 -6.33
N SER A 165 -16.04 1.58 -5.85
CA SER A 165 -15.98 1.18 -4.43
C SER A 165 -15.23 2.16 -3.54
N VAL A 166 -14.57 3.18 -4.11
CA VAL A 166 -13.83 4.20 -3.38
C VAL A 166 -14.37 5.60 -3.72
N PRO A 167 -14.23 6.59 -2.81
CA PRO A 167 -14.67 7.95 -3.09
C PRO A 167 -13.98 8.54 -4.32
N THR A 168 -14.76 9.17 -5.21
CA THR A 168 -14.22 9.92 -6.35
C THR A 168 -13.45 11.12 -5.84
N ILE A 169 -12.16 11.20 -6.17
CA ILE A 169 -11.34 12.38 -5.88
C ILE A 169 -11.66 13.45 -6.93
N THR A 170 -12.21 14.57 -6.49
CA THR A 170 -12.35 15.78 -7.31
C THR A 170 -11.18 16.73 -7.03
N HIS A 171 -10.49 17.14 -8.08
CA HIS A 171 -9.45 18.15 -7.98
C HIS A 171 -10.04 19.50 -8.37
N GLU A 172 -10.27 20.37 -7.39
CA GLU A 172 -10.63 21.75 -7.67
C GLU A 172 -9.37 22.61 -7.79
N PRO A 173 -9.23 23.43 -8.85
CA PRO A 173 -8.12 24.35 -8.96
C PRO A 173 -8.22 25.41 -7.86
N ILE A 174 -7.07 25.70 -7.22
CA ILE A 174 -6.93 26.62 -6.07
C ILE A 174 -7.70 27.95 -6.21
N PRO A 175 -7.81 28.61 -7.39
CA PRO A 175 -8.55 29.87 -7.53
C PRO A 175 -10.05 29.79 -7.19
N LYS A 176 -10.66 28.60 -7.09
CA LYS A 176 -12.07 28.41 -6.73
C LYS A 176 -12.35 28.32 -5.24
N ILE A 177 -11.31 28.21 -4.41
CA ILE A 177 -11.40 28.01 -2.96
C ILE A 177 -11.13 29.33 -2.19
N ALA A 178 -11.03 30.46 -2.91
CA ALA A 178 -10.79 31.80 -2.36
C ALA A 178 -12.08 32.61 -2.25
#